data_AF-A0A0R3XCR1-F1
#
_entry.id   AF-A0A0R3XCR1-F1
#
_cell.length_a   1.000
_cell.length_b   1.000
_cell.length_c   1.000
_cell.angle_alpha   90.00
_cell.angle_beta   90.00
_cell.angle_gamma   90.00
#
_symmetry.space_group_name_H-M   'P 1'
#
loop_
_entity.id
_entity.type
_entity.pdbx_description
1 polymer ?
#
loop_
_entity_poly.entity_id
_entity_poly.type
_entity_poly.pdbx_seq_one_letter_code
_entity_poly.pdbx_strand_id
1 'polypeptide(L)'
;MQTYPSQFGRRLRTLDIRKASLPTNTIAIADALLPLYPDSVEHGLIKRLIGELSLTDINWLLYRCEREENVPGLHRTPYYVPRYGDLVFCGLQGIVSVMRNVAQHNDLGHPVCNHLREGLWLLDYLYQRISAQDPSRPSKQLDALSRALKQLFQPIYDLPKYLVPANFGMLVGCLYQTVMEEVSRWDTR
;
A
#
# COMPACT_ATOMS: atom_id res chain seq x y z
N MET A 1 37.89 18.31 -22.01
CA MET A 1 37.08 18.40 -20.78
C MET A 1 36.10 17.22 -20.81
N GLN A 2 36.48 16.10 -20.18
CA GLN A 2 35.73 14.84 -20.24
C GLN A 2 34.49 14.91 -19.36
N THR A 3 33.31 14.72 -19.95
CA THR A 3 32.03 14.58 -19.25
C THR A 3 31.87 13.15 -18.77
N TYR A 4 31.86 12.96 -17.45
CA TYR A 4 31.52 11.68 -16.82
C TYR A 4 30.03 11.37 -17.07
N PRO A 5 29.66 10.21 -17.62
CA PRO A 5 28.26 9.81 -17.70
C PRO A 5 27.70 9.54 -16.30
N SER A 6 26.53 10.09 -16.00
CA SER A 6 25.84 9.93 -14.72
C SER A 6 25.56 8.46 -14.41
N GLN A 7 25.91 8.01 -13.21
CA GLN A 7 25.74 6.61 -12.75
C GLN A 7 24.29 6.11 -12.76
N PHE A 8 23.31 7.00 -12.92
CA PHE A 8 21.88 6.66 -12.89
C PHE A 8 21.43 5.82 -14.10
N GLY A 9 21.99 6.07 -15.29
CA GLY A 9 21.60 5.37 -16.52
C GLY A 9 22.06 3.91 -16.60
N ARG A 10 23.03 3.49 -15.77
CA ARG A 10 23.51 2.10 -15.72
C ARG A 10 22.63 1.21 -14.86
N ARG A 11 22.03 1.71 -13.78
CA ARG A 11 21.23 0.89 -12.84
C ARG A 11 19.91 0.40 -13.41
N LEU A 12 19.31 1.12 -14.37
CA LEU A 12 18.08 0.69 -15.05
C LEU A 12 18.32 -0.34 -16.16
N ARG A 13 19.55 -0.45 -16.70
CA ARG A 13 19.86 -1.44 -17.76
C ARG A 13 20.30 -2.80 -17.23
N THR A 14 20.79 -2.88 -15.99
CA THR A 14 21.14 -4.15 -15.35
C THR A 14 19.94 -4.89 -14.75
N LEU A 15 18.77 -4.26 -14.68
CA LEU A 15 17.51 -4.98 -14.51
C LEU A 15 17.04 -5.40 -15.90
N ASP A 16 17.59 -6.52 -16.37
CA ASP A 16 17.11 -7.19 -17.57
C ASP A 16 15.72 -7.79 -17.26
N ILE A 17 14.69 -6.93 -17.26
CA ILE A 17 13.27 -7.26 -17.00
C ILE A 17 12.76 -8.32 -17.99
N ARG A 18 13.50 -8.58 -19.09
CA ARG A 18 13.17 -9.58 -20.10
C ARG A 18 13.80 -10.97 -19.83
N LYS A 19 14.70 -11.11 -18.85
CA LYS A 19 15.31 -12.40 -18.47
C LYS A 19 14.95 -12.89 -17.07
N ALA A 20 14.40 -12.03 -16.22
CA ALA A 20 13.75 -12.49 -14.99
C ALA A 20 12.33 -12.94 -15.34
N SER A 21 12.12 -14.23 -15.52
CA SER A 21 10.80 -14.80 -15.24
C SER A 21 10.42 -14.29 -13.84
N LEU A 22 9.41 -13.43 -13.74
CA LEU A 22 8.91 -12.93 -12.44
C LEU A 22 8.72 -14.15 -11.54
N PRO A 23 9.54 -14.35 -10.50
CA PRO A 23 9.36 -15.47 -9.61
C PRO A 23 8.05 -15.23 -8.88
N THR A 24 7.16 -16.22 -8.91
CA THR A 24 5.82 -16.21 -8.33
C THR A 24 5.80 -15.95 -6.81
N ASN A 25 6.95 -15.79 -6.15
CA ASN A 25 7.06 -15.70 -4.70
C ASN A 25 7.37 -14.26 -4.23
N THR A 26 6.38 -13.64 -3.59
CA THR A 26 6.33 -12.32 -2.93
C THR A 26 7.58 -11.99 -2.08
N ILE A 27 8.25 -13.00 -1.53
CA ILE A 27 9.42 -12.88 -0.65
C ILE A 27 10.60 -12.21 -1.36
N ALA A 28 10.84 -12.51 -2.65
CA ALA A 28 11.99 -11.98 -3.38
C ALA A 28 11.91 -10.47 -3.66
N ILE A 29 10.69 -9.92 -3.75
CA ILE A 29 10.46 -8.48 -3.99
C ILE A 29 10.61 -7.72 -2.67
N ALA A 30 10.07 -8.25 -1.56
CA ALA A 30 10.31 -7.72 -0.23
C ALA A 30 11.80 -7.74 0.11
N ASP A 31 12.51 -8.83 -0.19
CA ASP A 31 13.96 -8.98 0.06
C ASP A 31 14.82 -8.04 -0.78
N ALA A 32 14.43 -7.72 -2.02
CA ALA A 32 15.15 -6.74 -2.84
C ALA A 32 14.99 -5.30 -2.32
N LEU A 33 13.94 -5.03 -1.55
CA LEU A 33 13.60 -3.73 -0.99
C LEU A 33 13.97 -3.60 0.50
N LEU A 34 14.33 -4.71 1.16
CA LEU A 34 14.85 -4.77 2.52
C LEU A 34 15.86 -3.67 2.88
N PRO A 35 16.81 -3.29 2.00
CA PRO A 35 17.77 -2.23 2.30
C PRO A 35 17.18 -0.81 2.40
N LEU A 36 15.92 -0.60 1.99
CA LEU A 36 15.23 0.68 2.01
C LEU A 36 14.24 0.81 3.18
N TYR A 37 14.03 -0.26 3.94
CA TYR A 37 13.21 -0.22 5.15
C TYR A 37 14.06 0.22 6.34
N PRO A 38 13.47 0.94 7.31
CA PRO A 38 14.17 1.22 8.55
C PRO A 38 14.36 -0.11 9.29
N ASP A 39 15.51 -0.27 9.95
CA ASP A 39 15.83 -1.42 10.82
C ASP A 39 14.75 -1.69 11.91
N SER A 40 13.80 -0.77 12.09
CA SER A 40 12.79 -0.73 13.14
C SER A 40 11.56 -1.61 12.91
N VAL A 41 11.27 -2.04 11.68
CA VAL A 41 10.14 -2.97 11.43
C VAL A 41 10.67 -4.40 11.36
N GLU A 42 10.42 -5.19 12.40
CA GLU A 42 10.80 -6.61 12.44
C GLU A 42 10.37 -7.32 11.14
N HIS A 43 11.27 -8.10 10.55
CA HIS A 43 10.94 -8.89 9.36
C HIS A 43 9.74 -9.80 9.64
N GLY A 44 8.73 -9.70 8.78
CA GLY A 44 7.51 -10.49 8.93
C GLY A 44 6.50 -9.97 9.96
N LEU A 45 6.74 -8.83 10.63
CA LEU A 45 5.78 -8.25 11.59
C LEU A 45 4.39 -8.06 10.97
N ILE A 46 4.32 -7.43 9.80
CA ILE A 46 3.07 -7.19 9.08
C ILE A 46 2.34 -8.51 8.79
N LYS A 47 3.08 -9.52 8.34
CA LYS A 47 2.52 -10.85 8.05
C LYS A 47 1.98 -11.54 9.31
N ARG A 48 2.70 -11.44 10.44
CA ARG A 48 2.24 -11.96 11.74
C ARG A 48 0.95 -11.28 12.18
N LEU A 49 0.92 -9.94 12.16
CA LEU A 49 -0.26 -9.16 12.56
C LEU A 49 -1.47 -9.44 11.66
N ILE A 50 -1.27 -9.60 10.34
CA ILE A 50 -2.33 -10.00 9.41
C ILE A 50 -2.86 -11.39 9.75
N GLY A 51 -1.99 -12.34 10.13
CA GLY A 51 -2.41 -13.70 10.53
C GLY A 51 -3.19 -13.76 11.86
N GLU A 52 -3.19 -12.68 12.65
CA GLU A 52 -3.99 -12.55 13.87
C GLU A 52 -5.36 -11.89 13.64
N LEU A 53 -5.62 -11.39 12.42
CA LEU A 53 -6.88 -10.74 12.07
C LEU A 53 -8.01 -11.75 11.87
N SER A 54 -9.21 -11.37 12.28
CA SER A 54 -10.43 -12.10 11.92
C SER A 54 -10.88 -11.79 10.49
N LEU A 55 -11.78 -12.61 9.92
CA LEU A 55 -12.38 -12.30 8.61
C LEU A 55 -13.13 -10.96 8.59
N THR A 56 -13.70 -10.54 9.72
CA THR A 56 -14.33 -9.22 9.88
C THR A 56 -13.30 -8.10 9.80
N ASP A 57 -12.14 -8.28 10.44
CA ASP A 57 -11.03 -7.32 10.35
C ASP A 57 -10.45 -7.25 8.94
N ILE A 58 -10.34 -8.39 8.25
CA ILE A 58 -9.86 -8.46 6.87
C ILE A 58 -10.85 -7.77 5.92
N ASN A 59 -12.16 -7.98 6.10
CA ASN A 59 -13.18 -7.24 5.34
C ASN A 59 -13.04 -5.73 5.56
N TRP A 60 -12.82 -5.30 6.80
CA TRP A 60 -12.56 -3.91 7.12
C TRP A 60 -11.28 -3.41 6.44
N LEU A 61 -10.17 -4.16 6.51
CA LEU A 61 -8.90 -3.75 5.91
C LEU A 61 -8.98 -3.61 4.38
N LEU A 62 -9.63 -4.56 3.71
CA LEU A 62 -9.68 -4.63 2.24
C LEU A 62 -10.81 -3.80 1.63
N TYR A 63 -12.00 -3.86 2.21
CA TYR A 63 -13.25 -3.40 1.58
C TYR A 63 -13.89 -2.29 2.41
N ARG A 64 -15.22 -2.30 2.51
CA ARG A 64 -16.12 -1.23 2.99
C ARG A 64 -16.46 -0.21 1.92
N CYS A 65 -17.68 -0.29 1.41
CA CYS A 65 -18.26 0.77 0.58
C CYS A 65 -18.75 1.94 1.47
N GLU A 66 -19.13 3.05 0.85
CA GLU A 66 -19.65 4.22 1.55
C GLU A 66 -20.76 3.87 2.56
N ARG A 67 -21.77 3.11 2.14
CA ARG A 67 -22.93 2.75 2.99
C ARG A 67 -22.53 1.88 4.18
N GLU A 68 -21.53 1.03 4.00
CA GLU A 68 -21.01 0.18 5.06
C GLU A 68 -20.22 1.02 6.06
N GLU A 69 -19.31 1.86 5.56
CA GLU A 69 -18.42 2.69 6.37
C GLU A 69 -19.16 3.81 7.12
N ASN A 70 -20.27 4.30 6.56
CA ASN A 70 -21.04 5.39 7.13
C ASN A 70 -21.81 4.93 8.37
N VAL A 71 -21.23 5.24 9.53
CA VAL A 71 -21.90 5.10 10.82
C VAL A 71 -22.66 6.40 11.12
N PRO A 72 -23.93 6.34 11.53
CA PRO A 72 -24.71 7.53 11.88
C PRO A 72 -23.94 8.44 12.85
N GLY A 73 -23.77 9.71 12.47
CA GLY A 73 -23.06 10.71 13.27
C GLY A 73 -21.57 10.88 12.97
N LEU A 74 -20.94 9.99 12.18
CA LEU A 74 -19.51 10.09 11.83
C LEU A 74 -19.21 10.51 10.38
N HIS A 75 -20.23 10.64 9.52
CA HIS A 75 -20.14 11.11 8.12
C HIS A 75 -18.89 10.60 7.37
N ARG A 76 -18.70 9.28 7.36
CA ARG A 76 -17.55 8.67 6.68
C ARG A 76 -17.86 8.42 5.22
N THR A 77 -16.92 8.81 4.38
CA THR A 77 -16.98 8.59 2.93
C THR A 77 -15.71 7.84 2.49
N PRO A 78 -15.77 7.19 1.32
CA PRO A 78 -14.56 6.72 0.67
C PRO A 78 -13.59 7.89 0.42
N TYR A 79 -12.32 7.56 0.21
CA TYR A 79 -11.31 8.57 -0.04
C TYR A 79 -11.57 9.28 -1.37
N TYR A 80 -11.62 10.60 -1.35
CA TYR A 80 -11.74 11.43 -2.54
C TYR A 80 -10.36 11.73 -3.12
N VAL A 81 -10.13 11.35 -4.38
CA VAL A 81 -8.93 11.72 -5.14
C VAL A 81 -9.27 12.92 -6.05
N PRO A 82 -8.61 14.07 -5.90
CA PRO A 82 -8.84 15.24 -6.75
C PRO A 82 -8.68 14.92 -8.24
N ARG A 83 -9.64 15.41 -9.06
CA ARG A 83 -9.71 15.17 -10.52
C ARG A 83 -9.92 13.70 -10.92
N TYR A 84 -10.28 12.82 -9.98
CA TYR A 84 -10.68 11.44 -10.24
C TYR A 84 -12.05 11.13 -9.64
N GLY A 85 -12.26 11.45 -8.36
CA GLY A 85 -13.49 11.14 -7.62
C GLY A 85 -13.23 10.23 -6.42
N ASP A 86 -14.32 9.71 -5.85
CA ASP A 86 -14.27 8.80 -4.71
C ASP A 86 -13.78 7.40 -5.11
N LEU A 87 -13.02 6.77 -4.23
CA LEU A 87 -12.71 5.35 -4.36
C LEU A 87 -13.98 4.50 -4.16
N VAL A 88 -14.05 3.36 -4.86
CA VAL A 88 -15.19 2.43 -4.72
C VAL A 88 -15.26 1.80 -3.32
N PHE A 89 -14.10 1.56 -2.72
CA PHE A 89 -13.97 1.05 -1.36
C PHE A 89 -13.05 1.94 -0.54
N CYS A 90 -13.34 2.04 0.76
CA CYS A 90 -12.54 2.72 1.77
C CYS A 90 -11.24 1.96 2.10
N GLY A 91 -11.24 0.64 1.91
CA GLY A 91 -10.08 -0.22 2.17
C GLY A 91 -9.07 -0.33 1.03
N LEU A 92 -8.09 -1.21 1.23
CA LEU A 92 -6.98 -1.41 0.31
C LEU A 92 -7.42 -1.76 -1.12
N GLN A 93 -8.54 -2.48 -1.28
CA GLN A 93 -9.07 -2.83 -2.60
C GLN A 93 -9.35 -1.60 -3.46
N GLY A 94 -9.89 -0.53 -2.86
CA GLY A 94 -10.22 0.70 -3.58
C GLY A 94 -8.97 1.32 -4.22
N ILE A 95 -7.88 1.39 -3.45
CA ILE A 95 -6.60 1.94 -3.90
C ILE A 95 -5.94 1.01 -4.92
N VAL A 96 -5.87 -0.29 -4.63
CA VAL A 96 -5.23 -1.28 -5.52
C VAL A 96 -5.91 -1.31 -6.88
N SER A 97 -7.24 -1.15 -6.94
CA SER A 97 -7.97 -1.13 -8.20
C SER A 97 -7.52 0.03 -9.10
N VAL A 98 -7.32 1.22 -8.54
CA VAL A 98 -6.81 2.40 -9.27
C VAL A 98 -5.34 2.22 -9.63
N MET A 99 -4.50 1.83 -8.65
CA MET A 99 -3.06 1.68 -8.86
C MET A 99 -2.72 0.57 -9.84
N ARG A 100 -3.54 -0.50 -9.92
CA ARG A 100 -3.38 -1.56 -10.92
C ARG A 100 -3.56 -1.01 -12.33
N ASN A 101 -4.58 -0.17 -12.55
CA ASN A 101 -4.80 0.45 -13.86
C ASN A 101 -3.61 1.35 -14.25
N VAL A 102 -3.15 2.19 -13.32
CA VAL A 102 -1.96 3.03 -13.49
C VAL A 102 -0.74 2.21 -13.89
N ALA A 103 -0.47 1.11 -13.16
CA ALA A 103 0.68 0.25 -13.41
C ALA A 103 0.59 -0.47 -14.76
N GLN A 104 -0.59 -0.97 -15.12
CA GLN A 104 -0.84 -1.67 -16.39
C GLN A 104 -0.59 -0.77 -17.60
N HIS A 105 -0.97 0.50 -17.52
CA HIS A 105 -0.82 1.47 -18.62
C HIS A 105 0.43 2.34 -18.51
N ASN A 106 1.23 2.17 -17.44
CA ASN A 106 2.34 3.06 -17.10
C ASN A 106 1.93 4.55 -17.07
N ASP A 107 0.72 4.83 -16.59
CA ASP A 107 0.13 6.17 -16.61
C ASP A 107 0.55 6.99 -15.38
N LEU A 108 1.79 7.48 -15.42
CA LEU A 108 2.30 8.41 -14.40
C LEU A 108 1.60 9.78 -14.43
N GLY A 109 0.75 10.05 -15.43
CA GLY A 109 -0.08 11.26 -15.54
C GLY A 109 -1.40 11.16 -14.79
N HIS A 110 -1.79 9.96 -14.32
CA HIS A 110 -3.06 9.71 -13.66
C HIS A 110 -3.27 10.65 -12.44
N PRO A 111 -4.49 11.14 -12.19
CA PRO A 111 -4.78 12.05 -11.08
C PRO A 111 -4.28 11.56 -9.72
N VAL A 112 -4.38 10.24 -9.46
CA VAL A 112 -3.86 9.63 -8.21
C VAL A 112 -2.34 9.80 -8.07
N CYS A 113 -1.58 9.70 -9.15
CA CYS A 113 -0.13 9.89 -9.12
C CYS A 113 0.23 11.35 -8.85
N ASN A 114 -0.51 12.29 -9.43
CA ASN A 114 -0.34 13.71 -9.13
C ASN A 114 -0.66 14.00 -7.66
N HIS A 115 -1.77 13.47 -7.16
CA HIS A 115 -2.18 13.60 -5.76
C HIS A 115 -1.11 13.07 -4.80
N LEU A 116 -0.54 11.89 -5.09
CA LEU A 116 0.55 11.30 -4.30
C LEU A 116 1.85 12.11 -4.32
N ARG A 117 2.12 12.87 -5.40
CA ARG A 117 3.27 13.80 -5.46
C ARG A 117 3.03 15.08 -4.66
N GLU A 118 1.77 15.51 -4.57
CA GLU A 118 1.34 16.69 -3.83
C GLU A 118 1.35 16.43 -2.32
N GLY A 119 0.94 15.24 -1.89
CA GLY A 119 1.02 14.81 -0.50
C GLY A 119 0.64 13.35 -0.28
N LEU A 120 0.97 12.85 0.91
CA LEU A 120 0.77 11.45 1.31
C LEU A 120 -0.51 11.24 2.12
N TRP A 121 -1.50 12.12 1.98
CA TRP A 121 -2.76 12.04 2.74
C TRP A 121 -3.52 10.73 2.51
N LEU A 122 -3.41 10.13 1.33
CA LEU A 122 -4.01 8.82 1.04
C LEU A 122 -3.39 7.70 1.89
N LEU A 123 -2.09 7.81 2.17
CA LEU A 123 -1.37 6.88 3.01
C LEU A 123 -1.70 7.10 4.48
N ASP A 124 -1.83 8.37 4.91
CA ASP A 124 -2.33 8.73 6.23
C ASP A 124 -3.72 8.17 6.49
N TYR A 125 -4.62 8.36 5.53
CA TYR A 125 -5.98 7.81 5.55
C TYR A 125 -5.99 6.30 5.80
N LEU A 126 -5.14 5.53 5.11
CA LEU A 126 -5.11 4.08 5.22
C LEU A 126 -4.84 3.59 6.66
N TYR A 127 -3.78 4.07 7.30
CA TYR A 127 -3.45 3.59 8.65
C TYR A 127 -4.34 4.24 9.71
N GLN A 128 -4.78 5.49 9.54
CA GLN A 128 -5.65 6.16 10.51
C GLN A 128 -7.03 5.49 10.59
N ARG A 129 -7.56 5.05 9.45
CA ARG A 129 -8.85 4.37 9.34
C ARG A 129 -8.95 3.05 10.12
N ILE A 130 -7.82 2.37 10.36
CA ILE A 130 -7.79 1.12 11.15
C ILE A 130 -7.23 1.33 12.56
N SER A 131 -6.94 2.58 12.95
CA SER A 131 -6.35 2.92 14.25
C SER A 131 -7.37 2.89 15.39
N ALA A 132 -6.89 2.83 16.65
CA ALA A 132 -7.76 2.86 17.82
C ALA A 132 -8.56 4.17 18.01
N GLN A 133 -8.20 5.23 17.30
CA GLN A 133 -8.96 6.49 17.29
C GLN A 133 -10.28 6.34 16.54
N ASP A 134 -10.44 5.28 15.76
CA ASP A 134 -11.68 4.93 15.09
C ASP A 134 -12.62 4.17 16.06
N PRO A 135 -13.75 4.77 16.48
CA PRO A 135 -14.69 4.14 17.42
C PRO A 135 -15.49 2.98 16.81
N SER A 136 -15.47 2.83 15.48
CA SER A 136 -16.25 1.83 14.75
C SER A 136 -15.43 0.59 14.38
N ARG A 137 -14.14 0.58 14.74
CA ARG A 137 -13.25 -0.53 14.40
C ARG A 137 -13.70 -1.85 15.04
N PRO A 138 -13.56 -2.98 14.33
CA PRO A 138 -14.01 -4.27 14.84
C PRO A 138 -13.13 -4.85 15.96
N SER A 139 -11.82 -4.58 15.99
CA SER A 139 -10.92 -5.24 16.95
C SER A 139 -9.70 -4.42 17.37
N LYS A 140 -8.99 -4.90 18.41
CA LYS A 140 -7.72 -4.32 18.91
C LYS A 140 -6.54 -4.63 17.99
N GLN A 141 -6.62 -5.72 17.25
CA GLN A 141 -5.57 -6.23 16.36
C GLN A 141 -5.35 -5.28 15.17
N LEU A 142 -6.41 -4.65 14.67
CA LEU A 142 -6.31 -3.61 13.65
C LEU A 142 -5.48 -2.39 14.08
N ASP A 143 -5.49 -2.02 15.36
CA ASP A 143 -4.65 -0.91 15.85
C ASP A 143 -3.16 -1.28 15.90
N ALA A 144 -2.84 -2.53 16.25
CA ALA A 144 -1.48 -3.01 16.16
C ALA A 144 -0.98 -2.94 14.70
N LEU A 145 -1.82 -3.36 13.76
CA LEU A 145 -1.53 -3.23 12.33
C LEU A 145 -1.42 -1.76 11.89
N SER A 146 -2.31 -0.87 12.35
CA SER A 146 -2.25 0.58 12.08
C SER A 146 -0.89 1.16 12.45
N ARG A 147 -0.41 0.89 13.67
CA ARG A 147 0.87 1.39 14.17
C ARG A 147 2.04 0.84 13.36
N ALA A 148 2.00 -0.45 13.02
CA ALA A 148 3.03 -1.07 12.19
C ALA A 148 3.03 -0.51 10.75
N LEU A 149 1.86 -0.27 10.15
CA LEU A 149 1.74 0.36 8.83
C LEU A 149 2.24 1.80 8.83
N LYS A 150 1.93 2.57 9.87
CA LYS A 150 2.46 3.93 10.02
C LYS A 150 3.99 3.93 9.99
N GLN A 151 4.63 2.99 10.69
CA GLN A 151 6.09 2.82 10.68
C GLN A 151 6.61 2.35 9.32
N LEU A 152 5.96 1.35 8.71
CA LEU A 152 6.30 0.80 7.39
C LEU A 152 6.34 1.89 6.32
N PHE A 153 5.43 2.86 6.41
CA PHE A 153 5.28 3.91 5.42
C PHE A 153 6.15 5.15 5.64
N GLN A 154 6.80 5.29 6.81
CA GLN A 154 7.64 6.47 7.11
C GLN A 154 8.69 6.78 6.02
N PRO A 155 9.41 5.80 5.43
CA PRO A 155 10.43 6.11 4.44
C PRO A 155 9.91 6.78 3.17
N ILE A 156 8.61 6.62 2.83
CA ILE A 156 8.04 7.24 1.63
C ILE A 156 8.06 8.77 1.75
N TYR A 157 7.94 9.31 2.96
CA TYR A 157 7.89 10.76 3.20
C TYR A 157 9.21 11.45 2.84
N ASP A 158 10.33 10.73 2.88
CA ASP A 158 11.65 11.24 2.55
C ASP A 158 12.02 11.06 1.06
N LEU A 159 11.16 10.39 0.28
CA LEU A 159 11.44 10.14 -1.13
C LEU A 159 11.26 11.42 -1.98
N PRO A 160 12.09 11.60 -3.03
CA PRO A 160 11.80 12.57 -4.06
C PRO A 160 10.40 12.35 -4.64
N LYS A 161 9.61 13.44 -4.79
CA LYS A 161 8.19 13.40 -5.19
C LYS A 161 7.92 12.50 -6.40
N TYR A 162 8.79 12.50 -7.41
CA TYR A 162 8.59 11.71 -8.62
C TYR A 162 8.69 10.19 -8.40
N LEU A 163 9.36 9.72 -7.34
CA LEU A 163 9.45 8.30 -6.97
C LEU A 163 8.27 7.83 -6.10
N VAL A 164 7.54 8.77 -5.49
CA VAL A 164 6.47 8.46 -4.53
C VAL A 164 5.38 7.55 -5.13
N PRO A 165 4.79 7.82 -6.32
CA PRO A 165 3.70 7.00 -6.82
C PRO A 165 4.09 5.53 -7.06
N ALA A 166 5.29 5.28 -7.56
CA ALA A 166 5.78 3.93 -7.82
C ALA A 166 6.04 3.16 -6.52
N ASN A 167 6.69 3.80 -5.54
CA ASN A 167 6.96 3.19 -4.25
C ASN A 167 5.67 2.94 -3.44
N PHE A 168 4.74 3.90 -3.48
CA PHE A 168 3.41 3.75 -2.88
C PHE A 168 2.66 2.55 -3.50
N GLY A 169 2.56 2.48 -4.83
CA GLY A 169 1.85 1.41 -5.52
C GLY A 169 2.45 0.02 -5.21
N MET A 170 3.78 -0.06 -5.14
CA MET A 170 4.49 -1.26 -4.76
C MET A 170 4.19 -1.70 -3.32
N LEU A 171 4.30 -0.78 -2.35
CA LEU A 171 4.06 -1.08 -0.93
C LEU A 171 2.61 -1.50 -0.67
N VAL A 172 1.64 -0.77 -1.21
CA VAL A 172 0.22 -1.11 -1.10
C VAL A 172 -0.07 -2.43 -1.81
N GLY A 173 0.57 -2.68 -2.96
CA GLY A 173 0.47 -3.95 -3.68
C GLY A 173 0.99 -5.13 -2.86
N CYS A 174 2.16 -5.02 -2.24
CA CYS A 174 2.71 -6.05 -1.37
C CYS A 174 1.83 -6.30 -0.13
N LEU A 175 1.32 -5.24 0.49
CA LEU A 175 0.40 -5.35 1.61
C LEU A 175 -0.87 -6.10 1.20
N TYR A 176 -1.48 -5.71 0.08
CA TYR A 176 -2.67 -6.37 -0.46
C TYR A 176 -2.42 -7.86 -0.72
N GLN A 177 -1.30 -8.21 -1.37
CA GLN A 177 -0.97 -9.61 -1.61
C GLN A 177 -0.78 -10.40 -0.32
N THR A 178 -0.15 -9.80 0.70
CA THR A 178 0.00 -10.45 2.02
C THR A 178 -1.35 -10.75 2.66
N VAL A 179 -2.32 -9.83 2.54
CA VAL A 179 -3.68 -10.06 3.04
C VAL A 179 -4.40 -11.13 2.22
N MET A 180 -4.26 -11.12 0.89
CA MET A 180 -4.88 -12.13 0.02
C MET A 180 -4.29 -13.53 0.25
N GLU A 181 -2.98 -13.65 0.46
CA GLU A 181 -2.34 -14.90 0.89
C GLU A 181 -2.96 -15.43 2.18
N GLU A 182 -3.23 -14.55 3.15
CA GLU A 182 -3.91 -14.96 4.38
C GLU A 182 -5.34 -15.42 4.11
N VAL A 183 -6.13 -14.68 3.33
CA VAL A 183 -7.49 -15.08 2.93
C VAL A 183 -7.49 -16.46 2.27
N SER A 184 -6.58 -16.73 1.33
CA SER A 184 -6.49 -18.04 0.69
C SER A 184 -6.16 -19.18 1.65
N ARG A 185 -5.47 -18.90 2.78
CA ARG A 185 -5.26 -19.92 3.83
C ARG A 185 -6.55 -20.26 4.56
N TRP A 186 -7.49 -19.33 4.70
CA TRP A 186 -8.80 -19.60 5.30
C TRP A 186 -9.66 -20.53 4.45
N ASP A 187 -9.58 -20.41 3.12
CA ASP A 187 -10.31 -21.30 2.20
C ASP A 187 -9.83 -22.76 2.27
N THR A 188 -8.60 -22.98 2.74
CA THR A 188 -7.99 -24.32 2.84
C THR A 188 -8.15 -25.00 4.21
N ARG A 189 -8.82 -24.36 5.17
CA ARG A 189 -9.09 -24.91 6.52
C ARG A 189 -10.51 -25.46 6.61
#